data_AF-A0A420Z823-F1
#
_entry.id   AF-A0A420Z823-F1
#
_cell.length_a   1.000
_cell.length_b   1.000
_cell.length_c   1.000
_cell.angle_alpha   90.00
_cell.angle_beta   90.00
_cell.angle_gamma   90.00
#
_symmetry.space_group_name_H-M   'P 1'
#
loop_
_entity.id
_entity.type
_entity.pdbx_description
1 polymer ?
#
loop_
_entity_poly.entity_id
_entity_poly.type
_entity_poly.pdbx_seq_one_letter_code
_entity_poly.pdbx_strand_id
1 'polypeptide(L)'
;MMSVADGTEFAYSLDDMLTEHFRVREFFWHKGLKRETWARHPKLRKVQVYLAYNLALKGEAIRQEAKVPIHINSGCRDKFVYKLLFKRWVKAMKEGRKVAKPSRTSDHFFMNDIWPLGVGAMDFTPVGFDTKQLKELFDWIVLTWAPDEYGQVIFYPEQVFIHLSNPYEILGDVGIEINKPLCNKILIYSYKEKKYKPYRTV
;
A
#
# COMPACT_ATOMS: atom_id res chain seq x y z
N MET A 1 -17.08 -5.74 13.51
CA MET A 1 -16.95 -4.27 13.46
C MET A 1 -16.10 -3.83 14.63
N MET A 2 -14.94 -3.21 14.38
CA MET A 2 -14.20 -2.55 15.45
C MET A 2 -14.75 -1.12 15.58
N SER A 3 -15.42 -0.84 16.71
CA SER A 3 -15.90 0.49 17.08
C SER A 3 -14.71 1.44 17.29
N VAL A 4 -14.73 2.58 16.59
CA VAL A 4 -13.75 3.66 16.75
C VAL A 4 -14.11 4.60 17.93
N ALA A 5 -15.22 4.32 18.60
CA ALA A 5 -15.68 5.06 19.77
C ALA A 5 -15.19 4.35 21.04
N ASP A 6 -14.02 4.75 21.52
CA ASP A 6 -13.82 5.13 22.92
C ASP A 6 -12.41 5.70 23.11
N GLY A 7 -12.34 6.76 23.92
CA GLY A 7 -11.17 7.61 24.14
C GLY A 7 -9.98 6.95 24.84
N THR A 8 -9.88 5.62 24.84
CA THR A 8 -8.67 4.91 25.24
C THR A 8 -7.58 5.11 24.18
N GLU A 9 -6.39 5.48 24.64
CA GLU A 9 -5.18 5.44 23.83
C GLU A 9 -4.93 3.99 23.42
N PHE A 10 -5.40 3.61 22.23
CA PHE A 10 -4.97 2.36 21.59
C PHE A 10 -3.49 2.51 21.26
N ALA A 11 -2.65 1.97 22.13
CA ALA A 11 -1.21 1.89 21.92
C ALA A 11 -0.91 0.63 21.10
N TYR A 12 -0.91 0.77 19.77
CA TYR A 12 -0.35 -0.27 18.90
C TYR A 12 1.18 -0.29 19.03
N SER A 13 1.73 -1.48 19.26
CA SER A 13 3.15 -1.80 19.13
C SER A 13 3.45 -2.34 17.73
N LEU A 14 4.71 -2.24 17.29
CA LEU A 14 5.14 -2.88 16.04
C LEU A 14 4.98 -4.40 16.08
N ASP A 15 5.05 -5.01 17.26
CA ASP A 15 4.99 -6.46 17.40
C ASP A 15 3.55 -6.97 17.54
N ASP A 16 2.56 -6.07 17.56
CA ASP A 16 1.16 -6.47 17.56
C ASP A 16 0.79 -7.14 16.24
N MET A 17 -0.06 -8.15 16.34
CA MET A 17 -0.67 -8.83 15.21
C MET A 17 -1.79 -7.96 14.64
N LEU A 18 -1.77 -7.73 13.33
CA LEU A 18 -2.92 -7.19 12.60
C LEU A 18 -3.89 -8.33 12.27
N THR A 19 -3.36 -9.46 11.81
CA THR A 19 -4.09 -10.71 11.57
C THR A 19 -3.24 -11.88 12.06
N GLU A 20 -3.63 -13.13 11.83
CA GLU A 20 -2.88 -14.31 12.29
C GLU A 20 -1.43 -14.36 11.76
N HIS A 21 -1.18 -13.89 10.53
CA HIS A 21 0.13 -14.00 9.88
C HIS A 21 0.82 -12.67 9.64
N PHE A 22 0.12 -11.54 9.86
CA PHE A 22 0.67 -10.23 9.58
C PHE A 22 0.78 -9.38 10.84
N ARG A 23 1.96 -8.80 11.06
CA ARG A 23 2.26 -7.86 12.14
C ARG A 23 2.27 -6.43 11.65
N VAL A 24 2.01 -5.52 12.57
CA VAL A 24 2.17 -4.08 12.37
C VAL A 24 3.54 -3.73 11.79
N ARG A 25 4.62 -4.35 12.31
CA ARG A 25 6.00 -4.12 11.86
C ARG A 25 6.20 -4.29 10.36
N GLU A 26 5.51 -5.24 9.73
CA GLU A 26 5.71 -5.54 8.32
C GLU A 26 5.25 -4.40 7.40
N PHE A 27 4.27 -3.62 7.85
CA PHE A 27 3.79 -2.45 7.13
C PHE A 27 4.56 -1.18 7.49
N PHE A 28 5.00 -1.01 8.74
CA PHE A 28 5.49 0.29 9.23
C PHE A 28 7.00 0.36 9.50
N TRP A 29 7.75 -0.74 9.38
CA TRP A 29 9.19 -0.74 9.59
C TRP A 29 9.97 -0.65 8.28
N HIS A 30 10.69 0.45 8.08
CA HIS A 30 11.56 0.60 6.91
C HIS A 30 12.96 0.05 7.20
N LYS A 31 13.24 -1.17 6.73
CA LYS A 31 14.51 -1.89 6.96
C LYS A 31 15.76 -1.06 6.63
N GLY A 32 15.79 -0.41 5.47
CA GLY A 32 16.97 0.35 5.01
C GLY A 32 17.24 1.65 5.78
N LEU A 33 16.27 2.15 6.55
CA LEU A 33 16.41 3.34 7.40
C LEU A 33 16.38 2.98 8.89
N LYS A 34 16.13 1.70 9.21
CA LYS A 34 15.99 1.16 10.56
C LYS A 34 15.06 2.01 11.44
N ARG A 35 13.85 2.30 10.94
CA ARG A 35 12.87 3.13 11.65
C ARG A 35 11.42 2.86 11.26
N GLU A 36 10.53 3.39 12.09
CA GLU A 36 9.10 3.45 11.86
C GLU A 36 8.72 4.53 10.84
N THR A 37 7.70 4.24 10.03
CA THR A 37 7.17 5.14 8.99
C THR A 37 5.74 5.62 9.27
N TRP A 38 5.06 5.11 10.30
CA TRP A 38 3.76 5.65 10.70
C TRP A 38 3.88 7.01 11.40
N ALA A 39 2.74 7.67 11.56
CA ALA A 39 2.60 8.94 12.22
C ALA A 39 2.83 8.82 13.73
N ARG A 40 3.35 9.92 14.30
CA ARG A 40 3.42 10.10 15.77
C ARG A 40 2.09 10.51 16.38
N HIS A 41 1.23 11.18 15.61
CA HIS A 41 -0.06 11.64 16.09
C HIS A 41 -1.02 10.44 16.29
N PRO A 42 -1.55 10.19 17.50
CA PRO A 42 -2.31 8.98 17.80
C PRO A 42 -3.52 8.75 16.88
N LYS A 43 -4.31 9.79 16.58
CA LYS A 43 -5.46 9.67 15.68
C LYS A 43 -5.06 9.24 14.26
N LEU A 44 -3.96 9.80 13.74
CA LEU A 44 -3.48 9.46 12.40
C LEU A 44 -2.90 8.05 12.38
N ARG A 45 -2.21 7.65 13.45
CA ARG A 45 -1.71 6.28 13.61
C ARG A 45 -2.86 5.28 13.64
N LYS A 46 -3.97 5.54 14.35
CA LYS A 46 -5.16 4.67 14.34
C LYS A 46 -5.68 4.45 12.91
N VAL A 47 -5.79 5.52 12.12
CA VAL A 47 -6.20 5.42 10.70
C VAL A 47 -5.18 4.61 9.89
N GLN A 48 -3.88 4.86 10.05
CA GLN A 48 -2.85 4.10 9.32
C GLN A 48 -2.90 2.62 9.66
N VAL A 49 -3.07 2.26 10.94
CA VAL A 49 -3.21 0.87 11.38
C VAL A 49 -4.49 0.25 10.79
N TYR A 50 -5.60 0.98 10.72
CA TYR A 50 -6.81 0.52 10.05
C TYR A 50 -6.57 0.21 8.55
N LEU A 51 -5.85 1.08 7.84
CA LEU A 51 -5.49 0.84 6.44
C LEU A 51 -4.57 -0.38 6.28
N ALA A 52 -3.61 -0.57 7.21
CA ALA A 52 -2.74 -1.75 7.23
C ALA A 52 -3.51 -3.04 7.53
N TYR A 53 -4.45 -2.99 8.48
CA TYR A 53 -5.31 -4.12 8.80
C TYR A 53 -6.12 -4.59 7.58
N ASN A 54 -6.67 -3.64 6.80
CA ASN A 54 -7.39 -3.96 5.57
C ASN A 54 -6.50 -4.59 4.48
N LEU A 55 -5.22 -4.21 4.41
CA LEU A 55 -4.25 -4.88 3.53
C LEU A 55 -3.84 -6.25 4.08
N ALA A 56 -3.73 -6.40 5.41
CA ALA A 56 -3.41 -7.66 6.05
C ALA A 56 -4.52 -8.71 5.81
N LEU A 57 -5.80 -8.32 5.88
CA LEU A 57 -6.92 -9.20 5.51
C LEU A 57 -6.82 -9.71 4.07
N LYS A 58 -6.48 -8.82 3.13
CA LYS A 58 -6.21 -9.19 1.72
C LYS A 58 -5.00 -10.11 1.62
N GLY A 59 -3.95 -9.82 2.40
CA GLY A 59 -2.76 -10.67 2.52
C GLY A 59 -3.11 -12.08 3.01
N GLU A 60 -4.04 -12.24 3.96
CA GLU A 60 -4.47 -13.57 4.41
C GLU A 60 -5.14 -14.36 3.29
N ALA A 61 -6.04 -13.75 2.53
CA ALA A 61 -6.69 -14.40 1.39
C ALA A 61 -5.68 -14.84 0.32
N ILE A 62 -4.73 -13.95 -0.01
CA ILE A 62 -3.65 -14.26 -0.95
C ILE A 62 -2.75 -15.37 -0.42
N ARG A 63 -2.46 -15.39 0.89
CA ARG A 63 -1.61 -16.40 1.53
C ARG A 63 -2.30 -17.77 1.50
N GLN A 64 -3.61 -17.81 1.73
CA GLN A 64 -4.41 -19.03 1.62
C GLN A 64 -4.40 -19.58 0.20
N GLU A 65 -4.54 -18.71 -0.82
CA GLU A 65 -4.46 -19.11 -2.22
C GLU A 65 -3.05 -19.62 -2.60
N ALA A 66 -2.02 -18.85 -2.24
CA ALA A 66 -0.63 -19.18 -2.55
C ALA A 66 -0.11 -20.39 -1.77
N LYS A 67 -0.78 -20.76 -0.65
CA LYS A 67 -0.41 -21.86 0.27
C LYS A 67 1.01 -21.75 0.84
N VAL A 68 1.57 -20.55 0.85
CA VAL A 68 2.90 -20.22 1.37
C VAL A 68 2.87 -18.88 2.10
N PRO A 69 3.82 -18.60 3.00
CA PRO A 69 3.94 -17.28 3.62
C PRO A 69 4.11 -16.16 2.58
N ILE A 70 3.65 -14.96 2.90
CA ILE A 70 3.84 -13.76 2.07
C ILE A 70 4.90 -12.87 2.70
N HIS A 71 5.87 -12.42 1.90
CA HIS A 71 6.79 -11.38 2.29
C HIS A 71 6.29 -10.00 1.84
N ILE A 72 6.14 -9.06 2.78
CA ILE A 72 5.92 -7.64 2.45
C ILE A 72 7.27 -6.97 2.16
N ASN A 73 7.49 -6.65 0.88
CA ASN A 73 8.69 -5.98 0.37
C ASN A 73 8.68 -4.48 0.75
N SER A 74 7.52 -3.84 0.70
CA SER A 74 7.34 -2.43 1.05
C SER A 74 5.91 -2.16 1.51
N GLY A 75 5.75 -1.61 2.72
CA GLY A 75 4.49 -1.09 3.24
C GLY A 75 4.42 0.44 3.21
N CYS A 76 4.10 1.03 4.35
CA CYS A 76 3.94 2.47 4.56
C CYS A 76 5.24 3.25 4.33
N ARG A 77 5.13 4.34 3.59
CA ARG A 77 6.18 5.34 3.34
C ARG A 77 5.85 6.65 4.05
N ASP A 78 6.87 7.35 4.50
CA ASP A 78 6.75 8.68 5.09
C ASP A 78 7.59 9.70 4.30
N LYS A 79 7.65 10.95 4.78
CA LYS A 79 8.44 11.99 4.13
C LYS A 79 9.93 11.67 4.03
N PHE A 80 10.46 10.88 4.96
CA PHE A 80 11.87 10.54 4.98
C PHE A 80 12.17 9.48 3.92
N VAL A 81 11.30 8.48 3.79
CA VAL A 81 11.38 7.50 2.69
C VAL A 81 11.22 8.21 1.35
N TYR A 82 10.24 9.10 1.18
CA TYR A 82 10.08 9.87 -0.05
C TYR A 82 11.34 10.69 -0.40
N LYS A 83 11.91 11.42 0.57
CA LYS A 83 13.15 12.18 0.36
C LYS A 83 14.32 11.28 -0.02
N LEU A 84 14.43 10.10 0.59
CA LEU A 84 15.46 9.11 0.23
C LEU A 84 15.31 8.65 -1.22
N LEU A 85 14.09 8.25 -1.60
CA LEU A 85 13.79 7.82 -2.97
C LEU A 85 14.04 8.95 -3.98
N PHE A 86 13.69 10.18 -3.63
CA PHE A 86 13.92 11.34 -4.48
C PHE A 86 15.41 11.61 -4.69
N LYS A 87 16.23 11.56 -3.62
CA LYS A 87 17.69 11.68 -3.72
C LYS A 87 18.30 10.58 -4.59
N ARG A 88 17.85 9.33 -4.42
CA ARG A 88 18.29 8.19 -5.24
C ARG A 88 17.93 8.38 -6.72
N TRP A 89 16.73 8.87 -7.00
CA TRP A 89 16.28 9.20 -8.34
C TRP A 89 17.15 10.30 -8.98
N VAL A 90 17.40 11.41 -8.27
CA VAL A 90 18.29 12.47 -8.77
C VAL A 90 19.68 11.94 -9.09
N LYS A 91 20.26 11.08 -8.23
CA LYS A 91 21.56 10.45 -8.48
C LYS A 91 21.51 9.56 -9.74
N ALA A 92 20.48 8.73 -9.88
CA ALA A 92 20.30 7.86 -11.04
C ALA A 92 20.19 8.64 -12.35
N MET A 93 19.45 9.75 -12.36
CA MET A 93 19.31 10.63 -13.53
C MET A 93 20.64 11.26 -13.92
N LYS A 94 21.47 11.68 -12.95
CA LYS A 94 22.83 12.19 -13.21
C LYS A 94 23.76 11.14 -13.80
N GLU A 95 23.54 9.86 -13.46
CA GLU A 95 24.27 8.71 -14.01
C GLU A 95 23.70 8.23 -15.37
N GLY A 96 22.75 8.95 -15.97
CA GLY A 96 22.14 8.59 -17.24
C GLY A 96 21.14 7.41 -17.17
N ARG A 97 20.78 6.96 -15.96
CA ARG A 97 19.84 5.84 -15.77
C ARG A 97 18.40 6.33 -15.91
N LYS A 98 17.58 5.61 -16.68
CA LYS A 98 16.14 5.86 -16.81
C LYS A 98 15.39 5.23 -15.63
N VAL A 99 15.17 6.00 -14.57
CA VAL A 99 14.44 5.56 -13.37
C VAL A 99 13.19 6.43 -13.19
N ALA A 100 12.07 5.80 -12.83
CA ALA A 100 10.83 6.52 -12.55
C ALA A 100 10.99 7.49 -11.37
N LYS A 101 10.48 8.72 -11.52
CA LYS A 101 10.46 9.70 -10.45
C LYS A 101 9.50 9.23 -9.35
N PRO A 102 9.89 9.26 -8.06
CA PRO A 102 8.97 8.92 -6.99
C PRO A 102 7.79 9.88 -6.96
N SER A 103 6.57 9.33 -6.85
CA SER A 103 5.34 10.12 -6.82
C SER A 103 5.07 10.70 -5.44
N ARG A 104 4.50 11.92 -5.41
CA ARG A 104 3.93 12.53 -4.20
C ARG A 104 2.53 12.03 -3.86
N THR A 105 1.93 11.23 -4.75
CA THR A 105 0.59 10.65 -4.59
C THR A 105 0.68 9.11 -4.61
N SER A 106 1.77 8.55 -4.09
CA SER A 106 1.96 7.10 -4.03
C SER A 106 0.97 6.47 -3.05
N ASP A 107 0.35 5.35 -3.43
CA ASP A 107 -0.55 4.61 -2.55
C ASP A 107 0.15 4.06 -1.29
N HIS A 108 1.48 3.91 -1.31
CA HIS A 108 2.25 3.55 -0.11
C HIS A 108 2.26 4.64 0.97
N PHE A 109 1.77 5.84 0.69
CA PHE A 109 1.46 6.76 1.76
C PHE A 109 0.17 6.30 2.42
N PHE A 110 0.26 5.87 3.68
CA PHE A 110 -0.91 5.56 4.49
C PHE A 110 -1.24 6.92 5.12
N MET A 111 -2.14 7.67 4.50
CA MET A 111 -2.56 9.03 4.86
C MET A 111 -1.51 9.86 5.64
N ASN A 112 -0.84 10.79 4.98
CA ASN A 112 0.20 11.60 5.63
C ASN A 112 0.24 13.06 5.13
N ASP A 113 1.24 13.80 5.61
CA ASP A 113 1.46 15.22 5.28
C ASP A 113 1.81 15.47 3.79
N ILE A 114 2.33 14.46 3.09
CA ILE A 114 2.61 14.52 1.65
C ILE A 114 1.35 14.20 0.83
N TRP A 115 0.64 13.15 1.23
CA TRP A 115 -0.53 12.62 0.54
C TRP A 115 -1.66 12.33 1.54
N PRO A 116 -2.59 13.28 1.74
CA PRO A 116 -3.70 13.13 2.67
C PRO A 116 -4.80 12.20 2.17
N LEU A 117 -4.73 11.75 0.92
CA LEU A 117 -5.62 10.75 0.34
C LEU A 117 -4.93 9.40 0.17
N GLY A 118 -3.87 9.17 0.94
CA GLY A 118 -3.12 7.93 0.89
C GLY A 118 -3.89 6.77 1.49
N VAL A 119 -4.24 5.79 0.66
CA VAL A 119 -5.06 4.62 1.02
C VAL A 119 -4.26 3.45 1.60
N GLY A 120 -2.93 3.53 1.53
CA GLY A 120 -2.04 2.45 1.91
C GLY A 120 -1.91 1.38 0.83
N ALA A 121 -0.70 0.85 0.71
CA ALA A 121 -0.36 -0.23 -0.21
C ALA A 121 0.71 -1.15 0.37
N MET A 122 0.72 -2.37 -0.14
CA MET A 122 1.81 -3.32 0.05
C MET A 122 2.37 -3.78 -1.29
N ASP A 123 3.69 -3.79 -1.39
CA ASP A 123 4.41 -4.57 -2.39
C ASP A 123 4.75 -5.90 -1.74
N PHE A 124 4.37 -7.03 -2.35
CA PHE A 124 4.54 -8.34 -1.73
C PHE A 124 4.97 -9.43 -2.71
N THR A 125 5.57 -10.48 -2.16
CA THR A 125 5.97 -11.70 -2.88
C THR A 125 5.72 -12.92 -1.99
N PRO A 126 4.96 -13.94 -2.44
CA PRO A 126 4.87 -15.21 -1.74
C PRO A 126 6.23 -15.93 -1.72
N VAL A 127 6.57 -16.57 -0.61
CA VAL A 127 7.88 -17.22 -0.44
C VAL A 127 8.04 -18.36 -1.45
N GLY A 128 9.14 -18.32 -2.20
CA GLY A 128 9.48 -19.37 -3.18
C GLY A 128 8.80 -19.24 -4.54
N PHE A 129 7.99 -18.19 -4.76
CA PHE A 129 7.36 -17.96 -6.07
C PHE A 129 8.35 -17.41 -7.08
N ASP A 130 8.33 -17.96 -8.29
CA ASP A 130 8.96 -17.36 -9.47
C ASP A 130 8.02 -16.37 -10.19
N THR A 131 8.52 -15.75 -11.27
CA THR A 131 7.75 -14.77 -12.05
C THR A 131 6.47 -15.36 -12.66
N LYS A 132 6.47 -16.64 -13.04
CA LYS A 132 5.30 -17.30 -13.66
C LYS A 132 4.22 -17.55 -12.62
N GLN A 133 4.58 -18.13 -11.48
CA GLN A 133 3.66 -18.37 -10.37
C GLN A 133 3.10 -17.05 -9.82
N LEU A 134 3.95 -16.02 -9.74
CA LEU A 134 3.52 -14.69 -9.33
C LEU A 134 2.54 -14.07 -10.34
N LYS A 135 2.71 -14.32 -11.64
CA LYS A 135 1.77 -13.89 -12.67
C LYS A 135 0.42 -14.61 -12.55
N GLU A 136 0.43 -15.92 -12.29
CA GLU A 136 -0.80 -16.70 -12.06
C GLU A 136 -1.58 -16.19 -10.85
N LEU A 137 -0.87 -15.90 -9.74
CA LEU A 137 -1.49 -15.30 -8.55
C LEU A 137 -2.04 -13.89 -8.82
N PHE A 138 -1.31 -13.06 -9.58
CA PHE A 138 -1.82 -11.76 -10.01
C PHE A 138 -3.12 -11.90 -10.83
N ASP A 139 -3.16 -12.84 -11.77
CA ASP A 139 -4.36 -13.08 -12.57
C ASP A 139 -5.52 -13.56 -11.71
N TRP A 140 -5.27 -14.44 -10.73
CA TRP A 140 -6.27 -14.86 -9.76
C TRP A 140 -6.85 -13.67 -8.98
N ILE A 141 -6.01 -12.75 -8.49
CA ILE A 141 -6.47 -11.54 -7.78
C ILE A 141 -7.42 -10.73 -8.68
N VAL A 142 -7.00 -10.43 -9.90
CA VAL A 142 -7.75 -9.56 -10.84
C VAL A 142 -9.05 -10.22 -11.33
N LEU A 143 -9.09 -11.55 -11.42
CA LEU A 143 -10.28 -12.30 -11.86
C LEU A 143 -11.27 -12.58 -10.72
N THR A 144 -10.78 -12.70 -9.49
CA THR A 144 -11.60 -13.12 -8.34
C THR A 144 -12.16 -11.94 -7.57
N TRP A 145 -11.40 -10.84 -7.43
CA TRP A 145 -11.83 -9.69 -6.66
C TRP A 145 -12.52 -8.67 -7.53
N ALA A 146 -13.61 -8.09 -7.00
CA ALA A 146 -14.28 -7.00 -7.67
C ALA A 146 -13.37 -5.75 -7.67
N PRO A 147 -13.45 -4.89 -8.71
CA PRO A 147 -12.57 -3.72 -8.81
C PRO A 147 -12.67 -2.71 -7.66
N ASP A 148 -13.72 -2.78 -6.85
CA ASP A 148 -13.94 -1.95 -5.64
C ASP A 148 -13.39 -2.60 -4.37
N GLU A 149 -12.96 -3.87 -4.40
CA GLU A 149 -12.31 -4.54 -3.27
C GLU A 149 -10.82 -4.18 -3.15
N TYR A 150 -10.23 -3.64 -4.22
CA TYR A 150 -8.83 -3.19 -4.26
C TYR A 150 -8.70 -1.84 -4.96
N GLY A 151 -7.66 -1.07 -4.64
CA GLY A 151 -7.35 0.16 -5.36
C GLY A 151 -6.57 -0.14 -6.64
N GLN A 152 -5.27 -0.30 -6.50
CA GLN A 152 -4.36 -0.66 -7.57
C GLN A 152 -3.77 -2.03 -7.32
N VAL A 153 -3.90 -2.93 -8.30
CA VAL A 153 -3.14 -4.18 -8.34
C VAL A 153 -2.17 -4.06 -9.51
N ILE A 154 -0.86 -4.12 -9.25
CA ILE A 154 0.16 -4.01 -10.29
C ILE A 154 1.19 -5.14 -10.19
N PHE A 155 1.39 -5.92 -11.26
CA PHE A 155 2.45 -6.90 -11.38
C PHE A 155 3.75 -6.28 -11.92
N TYR A 156 4.83 -6.47 -11.18
CA TYR A 156 6.18 -6.04 -11.53
C TYR A 156 7.07 -7.26 -11.83
N PRO A 157 7.10 -7.75 -13.08
CA PRO A 157 7.77 -9.01 -13.41
C PRO A 157 9.29 -8.97 -13.20
N GLU A 158 9.93 -7.84 -13.51
CA GLU A 158 11.38 -7.69 -13.37
C GLU A 158 11.84 -7.63 -11.91
N GLN A 159 10.98 -7.11 -11.03
CA GLN A 159 11.26 -6.98 -9.61
C GLN A 159 10.63 -8.10 -8.78
N VAL A 160 9.85 -8.98 -9.42
CA VAL A 160 9.21 -10.17 -8.84
C VAL A 160 8.36 -9.83 -7.61
N PHE A 161 7.47 -8.84 -7.75
CA PHE A 161 6.45 -8.54 -6.73
C PHE A 161 5.12 -8.09 -7.34
N ILE A 162 4.06 -8.15 -6.52
CA ILE A 162 2.76 -7.55 -6.80
C ILE A 162 2.57 -6.36 -5.87
N HIS A 163 2.19 -5.23 -6.42
CA HIS A 163 1.68 -4.08 -5.69
C HIS A 163 0.17 -4.25 -5.50
N LEU A 164 -0.31 -4.01 -4.30
CA LEU A 164 -1.72 -3.99 -3.96
C LEU A 164 -2.01 -2.82 -3.02
N SER A 165 -2.97 -1.97 -3.39
CA SER A 165 -3.47 -0.89 -2.53
C SER A 165 -4.93 -1.12 -2.11
N ASN A 166 -5.34 -0.45 -1.02
CA ASN A 166 -6.74 -0.42 -0.65
C ASN A 166 -7.56 0.39 -1.67
N PRO A 167 -8.86 0.09 -1.82
CA PRO A 167 -9.76 0.95 -2.59
C PRO A 167 -9.82 2.35 -1.97
N TYR A 168 -10.15 3.37 -2.76
CA TYR A 168 -10.20 4.76 -2.29
C TYR A 168 -11.45 5.04 -1.44
N GLU A 169 -12.49 4.24 -1.62
CA GLU A 169 -13.74 4.20 -0.87
C GLU A 169 -13.51 3.95 0.63
N ILE A 170 -12.41 3.27 0.99
CA ILE A 170 -12.00 3.06 2.39
C ILE A 170 -11.80 4.37 3.17
N LEU A 171 -11.55 5.48 2.47
CA LEU A 171 -11.42 6.80 3.09
C LEU A 171 -12.75 7.25 3.70
N GLY A 172 -13.90 6.80 3.17
CA GLY A 172 -15.22 7.04 3.73
C GLY A 172 -15.37 6.45 5.14
N ASP A 173 -14.81 5.26 5.39
CA ASP A 173 -14.86 4.59 6.71
C ASP A 173 -14.17 5.39 7.82
N VAL A 174 -13.22 6.26 7.43
CA VAL A 174 -12.48 7.15 8.35
C VAL A 174 -12.94 8.60 8.26
N GLY A 175 -14.10 8.85 7.63
CA GLY A 175 -14.75 10.16 7.58
C GLY A 175 -14.17 11.12 6.53
N ILE A 176 -13.52 10.61 5.48
CA ILE A 176 -12.96 11.42 4.39
C ILE A 176 -13.78 11.20 3.12
N GLU A 177 -14.50 12.23 2.71
CA GLU A 177 -15.26 12.24 1.47
C GLU A 177 -14.38 12.62 0.27
N ILE A 178 -14.33 11.75 -0.74
CA ILE A 178 -13.64 12.03 -2.00
C ILE A 178 -14.60 12.72 -2.96
N ASN A 179 -14.45 14.04 -3.13
CA ASN A 179 -15.21 14.80 -4.13
C ASN A 179 -14.55 14.80 -5.52
N LYS A 180 -15.28 15.24 -6.56
CA LYS A 180 -14.82 15.28 -7.96
C LYS A 180 -13.44 15.98 -8.15
N PRO A 181 -13.15 17.15 -7.54
CA PRO A 181 -11.82 17.75 -7.60
C PRO A 181 -10.68 16.87 -7.07
N LEU A 182 -10.95 16.06 -6.04
CA LEU A 182 -9.96 15.14 -5.46
C LEU A 182 -9.76 13.89 -6.31
N CYS A 183 -10.81 13.40 -6.98
CA CYS A 183 -10.74 12.26 -7.92
C CYS A 183 -9.70 12.49 -9.03
N ASN A 184 -9.63 13.71 -9.56
CA ASN A 184 -8.67 14.07 -10.61
C ASN A 184 -7.19 14.03 -10.16
N LYS A 185 -6.93 14.03 -8.85
CA LYS A 185 -5.58 13.93 -8.28
C LYS A 185 -5.15 12.48 -8.06
N ILE A 186 -6.11 11.55 -8.08
CA ILE A 186 -5.88 10.12 -7.91
C ILE A 186 -5.65 9.50 -9.29
N LEU A 187 -4.56 8.77 -9.44
CA LEU A 187 -4.18 8.14 -10.70
C LEU A 187 -4.10 6.62 -10.55
N ILE A 188 -4.94 5.90 -11.29
CA ILE A 188 -5.01 4.43 -11.31
C ILE A 188 -4.35 3.90 -12.58
N TYR A 189 -3.48 2.89 -12.46
CA TYR A 189 -2.83 2.28 -13.62
C TYR A 189 -3.79 1.36 -14.40
N SER A 190 -4.01 1.65 -15.68
CA SER A 190 -4.78 0.78 -16.57
C SER A 190 -3.88 -0.24 -17.25
N TYR A 191 -4.09 -1.52 -16.98
CA TYR A 191 -3.40 -2.63 -17.65
C TYR A 191 -3.65 -2.70 -19.14
N LYS A 192 -4.90 -2.42 -19.55
CA LYS A 192 -5.34 -2.40 -20.95
C LYS A 192 -4.61 -1.34 -21.77
N GLU A 193 -4.44 -0.14 -21.20
CA GLU A 193 -3.87 1.01 -21.92
C GLU A 193 -2.42 1.33 -21.54
N LYS A 194 -1.85 0.57 -20.61
CA LYS A 194 -0.48 0.73 -20.10
C LYS A 194 -0.16 2.16 -19.62
N LYS A 195 -1.15 2.88 -19.13
CA LYS A 195 -1.03 4.27 -18.64
C LYS A 195 -1.89 4.52 -17.40
N TYR A 196 -1.50 5.54 -16.64
CA TYR A 196 -2.28 6.06 -15.51
C TYR A 196 -3.48 6.88 -16.00
N LYS A 197 -4.61 6.74 -15.30
CA LYS A 197 -5.84 7.50 -15.55
C LYS A 197 -6.39 8.10 -14.27
N PRO A 198 -7.11 9.24 -14.34
CA PRO A 198 -7.88 9.74 -13.21
C PRO A 198 -8.84 8.68 -12.67
N TYR A 199 -8.89 8.53 -11.35
CA TYR A 199 -9.93 7.77 -10.69
C TYR A 199 -11.28 8.44 -10.95
N ARG A 200 -12.32 7.64 -11.18
CA ARG A 200 -13.69 8.09 -11.37
C ARG A 200 -14.53 7.36 -10.35
N THR A 201 -15.27 8.10 -9.53
CA THR A 201 -16.32 7.50 -8.70
C THR A 201 -17.37 6.93 -9.63
N VAL A 202 -17.79 5.70 -9.36
CA VAL A 202 -18.93 5.06 -10.04
C VAL A 202 -20.23 5.73 -9.58
#